data_AF-A0A953Y0M3-F1
#
_entry.id   AF-A0A953Y0M3-F1
#
_cell.length_a   1.000
_cell.length_b   1.000
_cell.length_c   1.000
_cell.angle_alpha   90.00
_cell.angle_beta   90.00
_cell.angle_gamma   90.00
#
_symmetry.space_group_name_H-M   'P 1'
#
loop_
_entity.id
_entity.type
_entity.pdbx_description
1 polymer ?
#
loop_
_entity_poly.entity_id
_entity_poly.type
_entity_poly.pdbx_seq_one_letter_code
_entity_poly.pdbx_strand_id
1 'polypeptide(L)'
;ARFLDVHYADLVADPAAVAARVCATFGHPCDASHRVALEEWARAHPAPRHRCPPEVFGVEPTQVARAFAGYRTWLAARGLG
;
A
#
# COMPACT_ATOMS: atom_id res chain seq x y z
N ALA A 1 -1.25 -16.72 7.48
CA ALA A 1 0.01 -16.45 6.75
C ALA A 1 1.02 -15.81 7.70
N ARG A 2 2.33 -15.82 7.40
CA ARG A 2 3.33 -15.06 8.19
C ARG A 2 3.51 -13.63 7.71
N PHE A 3 3.23 -13.38 6.43
CA PHE A 3 3.38 -12.08 5.77
C PHE A 3 2.16 -11.82 4.90
N LEU A 4 1.83 -10.54 4.76
CA LEU A 4 0.83 -10.03 3.83
C LEU A 4 1.41 -8.79 3.16
N ASP A 5 1.52 -8.82 1.84
CA ASP A 5 1.90 -7.66 1.05
C ASP A 5 0.69 -6.74 0.83
N VAL A 6 0.90 -5.45 1.02
CA VAL A 6 -0.10 -4.41 0.76
C VAL A 6 0.50 -3.43 -0.23
N HIS A 7 -0.12 -3.34 -1.41
CA HIS A 7 0.29 -2.37 -2.42
C HIS A 7 -0.27 -1.00 -2.07
N TYR A 8 0.55 0.05 -2.19
CA TYR A 8 0.14 1.41 -1.86
C TYR A 8 -1.07 1.87 -2.70
N ALA A 9 -1.13 1.48 -3.97
CA ALA A 9 -2.27 1.82 -4.83
C ALA A 9 -3.60 1.24 -4.30
N ASP A 10 -3.61 -0.01 -3.84
CA ASP A 10 -4.79 -0.65 -3.24
C ASP A 10 -5.21 0.07 -1.96
N LEU A 11 -4.23 0.39 -1.12
CA LEU A 11 -4.46 1.06 0.17
C LEU A 11 -5.06 2.45 -0.01
N VAL A 12 -4.58 3.22 -0.98
CA VAL A 12 -5.12 4.55 -1.29
C VAL A 12 -6.50 4.45 -1.95
N ALA A 13 -6.74 3.44 -2.77
CA ALA A 13 -8.02 3.25 -3.46
C ALA A 13 -9.14 2.84 -2.49
N ASP A 14 -8.90 1.88 -1.59
CA ASP A 14 -9.85 1.46 -0.56
C ASP A 14 -9.13 0.99 0.72
N PRO A 15 -8.86 1.90 1.68
CA PRO A 15 -8.16 1.56 2.91
C PRO A 15 -8.96 0.60 3.80
N ALA A 16 -10.29 0.67 3.74
CA ALA A 16 -11.15 -0.20 4.54
C ALA A 16 -11.15 -1.64 4.00
N ALA A 17 -11.02 -1.84 2.68
CA ALA A 17 -10.89 -3.16 2.07
C ALA A 17 -9.54 -3.79 2.41
N VAL A 18 -8.46 -2.98 2.38
CA VAL A 18 -7.13 -3.44 2.77
C VAL A 18 -7.10 -3.84 4.25
N ALA A 19 -7.67 -3.03 5.14
CA ALA A 19 -7.77 -3.36 6.56
C ALA A 19 -8.55 -4.67 6.79
N ALA A 20 -9.70 -4.85 6.13
CA ALA A 20 -10.47 -6.10 6.21
C ALA A 20 -9.66 -7.32 5.74
N ARG A 21 -8.89 -7.18 4.64
CA ARG A 21 -7.99 -8.23 4.11
C ARG A 21 -6.88 -8.58 5.11
N VAL A 22 -6.28 -7.59 5.75
CA VAL A 22 -5.27 -7.78 6.80
C VAL A 22 -5.87 -8.56 7.96
N CYS A 23 -6.98 -8.08 8.52
CA CYS A 23 -7.66 -8.72 9.64
C CYS A 23 -8.01 -10.18 9.32
N ALA A 24 -8.61 -10.45 8.16
CA ALA A 24 -8.96 -11.80 7.73
C ALA A 24 -7.73 -12.73 7.58
N THR A 25 -6.61 -12.22 7.05
CA THR A 25 -5.37 -13.00 6.85
C THR A 25 -4.77 -13.48 8.17
N PHE A 26 -5.00 -12.74 9.26
CA PHE A 26 -4.48 -13.04 10.60
C PHE A 26 -5.54 -13.57 11.57
N GLY A 27 -6.74 -13.93 11.08
CA GLY A 27 -7.77 -14.58 11.88
C GLY A 27 -8.62 -13.64 12.73
N HIS A 28 -8.63 -12.35 12.41
CA HIS A 28 -9.49 -11.35 13.02
C HIS A 28 -10.62 -10.99 12.05
N PRO A 29 -11.87 -11.42 12.25
CA PRO A 29 -12.96 -11.03 11.37
C PRO A 29 -13.23 -9.52 11.48
N CYS A 30 -13.34 -8.85 10.34
CA CYS A 30 -13.90 -7.49 10.23
C CYS A 30 -15.36 -7.61 9.82
N ASP A 31 -16.27 -7.10 10.65
CA ASP A 31 -17.69 -6.99 10.31
C ASP A 31 -18.02 -5.63 9.70
N ALA A 32 -19.31 -5.42 9.39
CA ALA A 32 -19.80 -4.19 8.78
C ALA A 32 -19.56 -2.94 9.67
N SER A 33 -19.56 -3.08 11.00
CA SER A 33 -19.34 -1.94 11.90
C SER A 33 -17.89 -1.44 11.83
N HIS A 34 -16.93 -2.37 11.73
CA HIS A 34 -15.52 -2.04 11.54
C HIS A 34 -15.29 -1.34 10.20
N ARG A 35 -15.95 -1.82 9.12
CA ARG A 35 -15.89 -1.20 7.79
C ARG A 35 -16.34 0.26 7.85
N VAL A 36 -17.50 0.53 8.48
CA VAL A 36 -18.05 1.90 8.61
C VAL A 36 -17.08 2.80 9.39
N ALA A 37 -16.56 2.33 10.52
CA ALA A 37 -15.62 3.11 11.33
C ALA A 37 -14.33 3.46 10.55
N LEU A 38 -13.81 2.52 9.76
CA LEU A 38 -12.62 2.75 8.93
C LEU A 38 -12.88 3.75 7.80
N GLU A 39 -14.05 3.68 7.16
CA GLU A 39 -14.44 4.63 6.11
C GLU A 39 -14.63 6.04 6.66
N GLU A 40 -15.24 6.18 7.84
CA GLU A 40 -15.37 7.46 8.55
C GLU A 40 -14.01 8.04 8.93
N TRP A 41 -13.13 7.20 9.47
CA TRP A 41 -11.76 7.61 9.79
C TRP A 41 -11.01 8.06 8.53
N ALA A 42 -11.07 7.30 7.43
CA ALA A 42 -10.38 7.66 6.19
C ALA A 42 -10.88 8.98 5.60
N ARG A 43 -12.19 9.25 5.73
CA ARG A 43 -12.80 10.52 5.29
C ARG A 43 -12.33 11.71 6.14
N ALA A 44 -12.15 11.51 7.43
CA ALA A 44 -11.64 12.53 8.35
C ALA A 44 -10.12 12.78 8.22
N HIS A 45 -9.38 11.82 7.66
CA HIS A 45 -7.92 11.86 7.57
C HIS A 45 -7.43 11.66 6.12
N PRO A 46 -7.70 12.61 5.20
CA PRO A 46 -7.26 12.50 3.83
C PRO A 46 -5.72 12.46 3.75
N ALA A 47 -5.18 11.44 3.08
CA ALA A 47 -3.74 11.31 2.87
C ALA A 47 -3.23 12.37 1.87
N PRO A 48 -2.26 13.22 2.25
CA PRO A 48 -1.66 14.17 1.32
C PRO A 48 -0.86 13.46 0.25
N ARG A 49 -0.92 13.96 -0.99
CA ARG A 49 -0.05 13.52 -2.09
C ARG A 49 1.22 14.34 -2.09
N HIS A 50 2.35 13.71 -1.79
CA HIS A 50 3.66 14.34 -1.89
C HIS A 50 4.33 13.97 -3.21
N ARG A 51 4.77 14.96 -3.98
CA ARG A 51 5.76 14.75 -5.04
C ARG A 51 7.15 14.96 -4.44
N CYS A 52 7.95 13.91 -4.45
CA CYS A 52 9.34 13.94 -4.01
C CYS A 52 10.21 13.37 -5.12
N PRO A 53 10.60 14.19 -6.11
CA PRO A 53 11.44 13.72 -7.22
C PRO A 53 12.85 13.39 -6.69
N PRO A 54 13.49 12.27 -7.08
CA PRO A 54 14.82 11.87 -6.61
C PRO A 54 15.90 12.96 -6.78
N GLU A 55 15.74 13.81 -7.77
CA GLU A 55 16.65 14.89 -8.16
C GLU A 55 16.84 15.92 -7.04
N VAL A 56 15.85 16.11 -6.14
CA VAL A 56 16.00 17.02 -4.98
C VAL A 56 17.06 16.55 -3.99
N PHE A 57 17.47 15.28 -4.10
CA PHE A 57 18.53 14.66 -3.31
C PHE A 57 19.81 14.42 -4.13
N GLY A 58 19.89 14.94 -5.36
CA GLY A 58 21.01 14.69 -6.27
C GLY A 58 21.07 13.25 -6.79
N VAL A 59 19.92 12.56 -6.84
CA VAL A 59 19.81 11.18 -7.35
C VAL A 59 19.11 11.19 -8.70
N GLU A 60 19.69 10.52 -9.69
CA GLU A 60 19.07 10.32 -10.99
C GLU A 60 17.98 9.23 -10.93
N PRO A 61 16.83 9.40 -11.61
CA PRO A 61 15.76 8.38 -11.66
C PRO A 61 16.25 7.01 -12.12
N THR A 62 17.23 6.97 -13.03
CA THR A 62 17.82 5.73 -13.55
C THR A 62 18.60 4.96 -12.47
N GLN A 63 19.22 5.66 -11.52
CA GLN A 63 19.91 5.05 -10.38
C GLN A 63 18.90 4.35 -9.46
N VAL A 64 17.77 5.01 -9.16
CA VAL A 64 16.66 4.40 -8.40
C VAL A 64 16.10 3.20 -9.16
N ALA A 65 15.85 3.36 -10.46
CA ALA A 65 15.30 2.28 -11.27
C ALA A 65 16.19 1.03 -11.26
N ARG A 66 17.50 1.21 -11.41
CA ARG A 66 18.47 0.11 -11.35
C ARG A 66 18.52 -0.53 -9.96
N ALA A 67 18.56 0.27 -8.90
CA ALA A 67 18.60 -0.22 -7.53
C ALA A 67 17.39 -1.10 -7.16
N PHE A 68 16.20 -0.72 -7.64
CA PHE A 68 14.95 -1.44 -7.38
C PHE A 68 14.55 -2.46 -8.45
N ALA A 69 15.42 -2.74 -9.43
CA ALA A 69 15.09 -3.66 -10.53
C ALA A 69 14.72 -5.06 -10.02
N GLY A 70 15.53 -5.64 -9.11
CA GLY A 70 15.26 -6.96 -8.54
C GLY A 70 13.94 -7.01 -7.76
N TYR A 71 13.63 -5.96 -6.99
CA TYR A 71 12.37 -5.86 -6.25
C TYR A 71 11.15 -5.80 -7.18
N ARG A 72 11.23 -5.02 -8.27
CA ARG A 72 10.15 -4.93 -9.25
C ARG A 72 9.94 -6.24 -10.00
N THR A 73 11.00 -6.97 -10.32
CA THR A 73 10.89 -8.33 -10.86
C THR A 73 10.21 -9.27 -9.87
N TRP A 74 10.58 -9.19 -8.59
CA TRP A 74 9.97 -10.00 -7.52
C TRP A 74 8.47 -9.70 -7.34
N LEU A 75 8.07 -8.42 -7.41
CA LEU A 75 6.66 -7.99 -7.36
C LEU A 75 5.88 -8.51 -8.56
N ALA A 76 6.42 -8.34 -9.77
CA ALA A 76 5.76 -8.77 -11.02
C ALA A 76 5.52 -10.29 -11.03
N ALA A 77 6.52 -11.08 -10.59
CA ALA A 77 6.39 -12.53 -10.48
C ALA A 77 5.30 -12.99 -9.48
N ARG A 78 4.85 -12.10 -8.59
CA ARG A 78 3.79 -12.35 -7.60
C ARG A 78 2.45 -11.72 -7.97
N GLY A 79 2.36 -11.05 -9.13
CA GLY A 79 1.16 -10.31 -9.52
C GLY A 79 0.87 -9.09 -8.64
N LEU A 80 1.90 -8.54 -7.98
CA LEU A 80 1.80 -7.39 -7.06
C LEU A 80 2.32 -6.09 -7.71
N GLY A 81 2.29 -6.01 -9.03
CA GLY A 81 2.83 -4.89 -9.83
C GLY A 81 1.76 -3.97 -10.40
#